data_AF-A0A6P0WVV5-F1
#
_entry.id   AF-A0A6P0WVV5-F1
#
_cell.length_a   1.000
_cell.length_b   1.000
_cell.length_c   1.000
_cell.angle_alpha   90.00
_cell.angle_beta   90.00
_cell.angle_gamma   90.00
#
_symmetry.space_group_name_H-M   'P 1'
#
loop_
_entity.id
_entity.type
_entity.pdbx_description
1 polymer ?
#
loop_
_entity_poly.entity_id
_entity_poly.type
_entity_poly.pdbx_seq_one_letter_code
_entity_poly.pdbx_strand_id
1 'polypeptide(L)'
;MFEDSLESAVDLDYSQLHHLLLDRQWQAADQETRKLMLTAADREQDGWLDRKSLNSFPCTDLYTIDQLWLKSSQKRFGFSTQQYLWDNIINNPKASQKTSQNQRTSDKIEQFGELLGLRVNGNWLKINELTFDISAPQGHLPSTLFAVPCGDEESPVIGRWCSSCCVGELFCGTLWAWGISDLASKMISCGLLYTTKAETLTQ
;
A
#
# COMPACT_ATOMS: atom_id res chain seq x y z
N MET A 1 -13.46 11.70 25.32
CA MET A 1 -13.71 11.70 23.88
C MET A 1 -12.54 12.47 23.28
N PHE A 2 -11.48 11.77 22.89
CA PHE A 2 -10.35 12.40 22.23
C PHE A 2 -10.76 12.57 20.77
N GLU A 3 -11.01 13.80 20.35
CA GLU A 3 -10.94 14.12 18.92
C GLU A 3 -9.50 13.84 18.51
N ASP A 4 -9.29 12.80 17.71
CA ASP A 4 -8.04 12.62 17.01
C ASP A 4 -7.82 13.86 16.15
N SER A 5 -6.81 14.66 16.45
CA SER A 5 -6.35 15.69 15.52
C SER A 5 -5.92 14.98 14.23
N LEU A 6 -6.65 15.22 13.15
CA LEU A 6 -6.28 14.76 11.81
C LEU A 6 -5.14 15.65 11.31
N GLU A 7 -3.92 15.35 11.72
CA GLU A 7 -2.74 16.16 11.43
C GLU A 7 -2.24 15.97 10.00
N SER A 8 -1.79 17.05 9.39
CA SER A 8 -1.14 17.07 8.07
C SER A 8 0.07 18.00 8.14
N ALA A 9 1.19 17.59 7.53
CA ALA A 9 2.35 18.46 7.36
C ALA A 9 2.27 19.31 6.07
N VAL A 10 1.28 19.04 5.21
CA VAL A 10 1.06 19.73 3.93
C VAL A 10 -0.37 20.27 3.80
N ASP A 11 -1.01 20.54 4.94
CA ASP A 11 -2.33 21.17 5.07
C ASP A 11 -3.47 20.45 4.33
N LEU A 12 -3.46 19.11 4.33
CA LEU A 12 -4.53 18.28 3.79
C LEU A 12 -5.68 18.06 4.78
N ASP A 13 -6.89 18.03 4.24
CA ASP A 13 -8.10 17.65 4.97
C ASP A 13 -8.40 16.15 4.81
N TYR A 14 -8.34 15.42 5.93
CA TYR A 14 -8.63 13.99 6.00
C TYR A 14 -10.08 13.67 6.41
N SER A 15 -10.92 14.68 6.64
CA SER A 15 -12.28 14.49 7.15
C SER A 15 -13.12 13.59 6.23
N GLN A 16 -12.97 13.76 4.91
CA GLN A 16 -13.65 12.91 3.94
C GLN A 16 -13.22 11.45 4.06
N LEU A 17 -11.92 11.17 4.11
CA LEU A 17 -11.40 9.81 4.28
C LEU A 17 -11.90 9.20 5.59
N HIS A 18 -11.87 9.98 6.68
CA HIS A 18 -12.36 9.56 7.99
C HIS A 18 -13.85 9.16 7.94
N HIS A 19 -14.71 9.99 7.36
CA HIS A 19 -16.14 9.69 7.23
C HIS A 19 -16.40 8.45 6.37
N LEU A 20 -15.73 8.32 5.22
CA LEU A 20 -15.86 7.15 4.34
C LEU A 20 -15.48 5.86 5.07
N LEU A 21 -14.43 5.89 5.89
CA LEU A 21 -13.98 4.74 6.66
C LEU A 21 -14.93 4.39 7.82
N LEU A 22 -15.46 5.39 8.53
CA LEU A 22 -16.47 5.18 9.58
C LEU A 22 -17.74 4.53 9.01
N ASP A 23 -18.17 4.98 7.83
CA ASP A 23 -19.33 4.45 7.12
C ASP A 23 -19.04 3.14 6.38
N ARG A 24 -17.81 2.60 6.49
CA ARG A 24 -17.36 1.36 5.84
C ARG A 24 -17.52 1.39 4.32
N GLN A 25 -17.41 2.57 3.73
CA GLN A 25 -17.40 2.76 2.28
C GLN A 25 -15.99 2.51 1.74
N TRP A 26 -15.51 1.26 1.87
CA TRP A 26 -14.11 0.89 1.65
C TRP A 26 -13.58 1.24 0.27
N GLN A 27 -14.40 1.08 -0.78
CA GLN A 27 -14.01 1.42 -2.15
C GLN A 27 -13.79 2.93 -2.33
N ALA A 28 -14.71 3.74 -1.81
CA ALA A 28 -14.59 5.20 -1.86
C ALA A 28 -13.42 5.68 -0.99
N ALA A 29 -13.22 5.07 0.19
CA ALA A 29 -12.08 5.35 1.05
C ALA A 29 -10.73 5.02 0.38
N ASP A 30 -10.66 3.92 -0.38
CA ASP A 30 -9.47 3.56 -1.15
C ASP A 30 -9.17 4.61 -2.24
N GLN A 31 -10.21 5.05 -2.96
CA GLN A 31 -10.07 6.11 -3.98
C GLN A 31 -9.64 7.45 -3.38
N GLU A 32 -10.24 7.86 -2.26
CA GLU A 32 -9.86 9.09 -1.55
C GLU A 32 -8.43 8.99 -1.01
N THR A 33 -8.03 7.81 -0.49
CA THR A 33 -6.65 7.56 -0.07
C THR A 33 -5.67 7.79 -1.23
N ARG A 34 -5.97 7.27 -2.43
CA ARG A 34 -5.12 7.49 -3.61
C ARG A 34 -4.97 8.97 -3.93
N LYS A 35 -6.10 9.69 -3.94
CA LYS A 35 -6.13 11.14 -4.21
C LYS A 35 -5.28 11.91 -3.20
N LEU A 36 -5.50 11.68 -1.91
CA LEU A 36 -4.75 12.32 -0.82
C LEU A 36 -3.25 12.04 -0.92
N MET A 37 -2.86 10.80 -1.23
CA MET A 37 -1.45 10.45 -1.41
C MET A 37 -0.83 11.17 -2.61
N LEU A 38 -1.54 11.28 -3.74
CA LEU A 38 -1.05 12.01 -4.90
C LEU A 38 -0.91 13.52 -4.60
N THR A 39 -1.87 14.12 -3.89
CA THR A 39 -1.80 15.52 -3.48
C THR A 39 -0.70 15.79 -2.47
N ALA A 40 -0.52 14.92 -1.46
CA ALA A 40 0.58 15.05 -0.51
C ALA A 40 1.98 14.99 -1.16
N ALA A 41 2.06 14.39 -2.34
CA ALA A 41 3.28 14.23 -3.11
C ALA A 41 3.44 15.26 -4.25
N ASP A 42 2.45 16.14 -4.49
CA ASP A 42 2.38 17.04 -5.65
C ASP A 42 2.46 16.29 -7.00
N ARG A 43 1.64 15.23 -7.13
CA ARG A 43 1.65 14.27 -8.27
C ARG A 43 0.26 13.94 -8.81
N GLU A 44 -0.73 14.79 -8.60
CA GLU A 44 -2.10 14.56 -9.07
C GLU A 44 -2.17 14.43 -10.59
N GLN A 45 -1.40 15.26 -11.30
CA GLN A 45 -1.34 15.24 -12.76
C GLN A 45 -0.63 14.00 -13.31
N ASP A 46 0.36 13.50 -12.57
CA ASP A 46 1.05 12.26 -12.92
C ASP A 46 0.14 11.05 -12.70
N GLY A 47 -0.63 11.04 -11.62
CA GLY A 47 -1.52 9.94 -11.27
C GLY A 47 -0.80 8.72 -10.66
N TRP A 48 0.49 8.82 -10.36
CA TRP A 48 1.27 7.76 -9.71
C TRP A 48 2.39 8.35 -8.85
N LEU A 49 2.79 7.64 -7.80
CA LEU A 49 3.93 8.00 -6.96
C LEU A 49 5.20 7.35 -7.51
N ASP A 50 6.23 8.18 -7.75
CA ASP A 50 7.56 7.70 -8.06
C ASP A 50 8.35 7.43 -6.77
N ARG A 51 9.52 6.79 -6.90
CA ARG A 51 10.37 6.49 -5.74
C ARG A 51 10.82 7.75 -5.00
N LYS A 52 11.07 8.85 -5.72
CA LYS A 52 11.57 10.09 -5.13
C LYS A 52 10.51 10.73 -4.24
N SER A 53 9.30 10.89 -4.77
CA SER A 53 8.14 11.42 -4.07
C SER A 53 7.73 10.56 -2.89
N LEU A 54 7.79 9.23 -3.02
CA LEU A 54 7.53 8.33 -1.89
C LEU A 54 8.56 8.48 -0.76
N ASN A 55 9.84 8.61 -1.10
CA ASN A 55 10.89 8.83 -0.11
C ASN A 55 10.76 10.18 0.61
N SER A 56 10.38 11.23 -0.12
CA SER A 56 10.12 12.56 0.45
C SER A 56 8.71 12.72 1.03
N PHE A 57 7.87 11.68 0.98
CA PHE A 57 6.48 11.77 1.41
C PHE A 57 6.38 12.23 2.88
N PRO A 58 5.47 13.14 3.24
CA PRO A 58 5.39 13.62 4.61
C PRO A 58 4.99 12.51 5.60
N CYS A 59 5.77 12.32 6.67
CA CYS A 59 5.50 11.25 7.63
C CYS A 59 4.20 11.45 8.42
N THR A 60 3.86 12.69 8.75
CA THR A 60 2.60 13.04 9.43
C THR A 60 1.40 12.59 8.63
N ASP A 61 1.40 12.90 7.34
CA ASP A 61 0.33 12.55 6.41
C ASP A 61 0.19 11.04 6.23
N LEU A 62 1.32 10.33 6.09
CA LEU A 62 1.32 8.87 6.00
C LEU A 62 0.82 8.23 7.30
N TYR A 63 1.20 8.78 8.46
CA TYR A 63 0.71 8.34 9.76
C TYR A 63 -0.81 8.52 9.87
N THR A 64 -1.33 9.71 9.55
CA THR A 64 -2.75 10.02 9.66
C THR A 64 -3.59 9.10 8.79
N ILE A 65 -3.19 8.88 7.53
CA ILE A 65 -3.87 7.93 6.64
C ILE A 65 -3.85 6.51 7.23
N ASP A 66 -2.69 6.03 7.67
CA ASP A 66 -2.57 4.67 8.21
C ASP A 66 -3.41 4.47 9.49
N GLN A 67 -3.42 5.46 10.40
CA GLN A 67 -4.22 5.40 11.63
C GLN A 67 -5.72 5.35 11.35
N LEU A 68 -6.20 6.11 10.37
CA LEU A 68 -7.60 6.08 9.96
C LEU A 68 -8.00 4.69 9.48
N TRP A 69 -7.18 4.06 8.64
CA TRP A 69 -7.41 2.70 8.16
C TRP A 69 -7.36 1.66 9.28
N LEU A 70 -6.36 1.72 10.15
CA LEU A 70 -6.22 0.79 11.28
C LEU A 70 -7.41 0.88 12.24
N LYS A 71 -7.80 2.09 12.66
CA LYS A 71 -8.89 2.29 13.64
C LYS A 71 -10.21 1.78 13.08
N SER A 72 -10.53 2.14 11.85
CA SER A 72 -11.82 1.82 11.22
C SER A 72 -11.96 0.34 10.86
N SER A 73 -10.83 -0.35 10.61
CA SER A 73 -10.81 -1.76 10.21
C SER A 73 -10.45 -2.74 11.33
N GLN A 74 -10.28 -2.27 12.57
CA GLN A 74 -9.76 -3.08 13.68
C GLN A 74 -8.38 -3.69 13.36
N LYS A 75 -7.48 -2.86 12.83
CA LYS A 75 -6.10 -3.21 12.40
C LYS A 75 -6.04 -4.27 11.30
N ARG A 76 -7.14 -4.49 10.55
CA ARG A 76 -7.16 -5.42 9.42
C ARG A 76 -6.56 -4.79 8.17
N PHE A 77 -6.76 -3.51 7.97
CA PHE A 77 -6.31 -2.73 6.82
C PHE A 77 -5.39 -1.59 7.26
N GLY A 78 -4.54 -1.14 6.34
CA GLY A 78 -3.53 -0.11 6.60
C GLY A 78 -2.17 -0.49 6.02
N PHE A 79 -1.36 0.52 5.74
CA PHE A 79 -0.01 0.35 5.21
C PHE A 79 0.91 -0.32 6.23
N SER A 80 0.80 -0.01 7.52
CA SER A 80 1.59 -0.69 8.57
C SER A 80 1.21 -2.17 8.69
N THR A 81 -0.06 -2.51 8.44
CA THR A 81 -0.48 -3.92 8.35
C THR A 81 0.16 -4.61 7.16
N GLN A 82 0.17 -3.97 5.99
CA GLN A 82 0.86 -4.48 4.79
C GLN A 82 2.37 -4.65 5.03
N GLN A 83 3.01 -3.70 5.71
CA GLN A 83 4.42 -3.77 6.11
C GLN A 83 4.70 -5.01 6.96
N TYR A 84 3.90 -5.22 8.01
CA TYR A 84 4.06 -6.34 8.92
C TYR A 84 3.97 -7.68 8.18
N LEU A 85 3.02 -7.79 7.24
CA LEU A 85 2.87 -8.98 6.40
C LEU A 85 4.05 -9.14 5.43
N TRP A 86 4.56 -8.06 4.85
CA TRP A 86 5.75 -8.08 4.01
C TRP A 86 6.98 -8.55 4.79
N ASP A 87 7.19 -8.03 5.99
CA ASP A 87 8.30 -8.41 6.87
C ASP A 87 8.27 -9.91 7.21
N ASN A 88 7.08 -10.47 7.43
CA ASN A 88 6.92 -11.91 7.65
C ASN A 88 7.31 -12.75 6.44
N ILE A 89 7.11 -12.26 5.21
CA ILE A 89 7.51 -12.95 3.98
C ILE A 89 9.02 -12.84 3.77
N ILE A 90 9.60 -11.64 3.89
CA ILE A 90 11.02 -11.44 3.60
C ILE A 90 11.93 -12.17 4.58
N ASN A 91 11.50 -12.29 5.84
CA ASN A 91 12.25 -12.94 6.92
C ASN A 91 11.97 -14.44 7.01
N ASN A 92 11.12 -15.02 6.16
CA ASN A 92 10.86 -16.46 6.15
C ASN A 92 11.97 -17.23 5.40
N PRO A 93 12.81 -18.01 6.10
CA PRO A 93 13.93 -18.73 5.49
C PRO A 93 13.49 -19.87 4.55
N LYS A 94 12.21 -20.28 4.58
CA LYS A 94 11.67 -21.29 3.67
C LYS A 94 11.23 -20.72 2.31
N ALA A 95 11.15 -19.40 2.17
CA ALA A 95 10.69 -18.74 0.93
C ALA A 95 11.70 -18.77 -0.22
N SER A 96 12.89 -19.36 -0.03
CA SER A 96 13.95 -19.39 -1.05
C SER A 96 14.63 -20.76 -1.13
N GLN A 97 13.93 -21.78 -1.62
CA GLN A 97 14.60 -22.98 -2.13
C GLN A 97 14.72 -22.89 -3.65
N LYS A 98 15.96 -22.56 -4.09
CA LYS A 98 16.49 -22.65 -5.46
C LYS A 98 15.97 -21.63 -6.48
N THR A 99 16.76 -20.58 -6.73
CA THR A 99 16.87 -19.81 -8.00
C THR A 99 17.73 -18.54 -7.82
N SER A 100 18.04 -17.85 -8.94
CA SER A 100 18.79 -16.59 -9.01
C SER A 100 18.12 -15.44 -8.24
N GLN A 101 18.87 -14.39 -7.90
CA GLN A 101 18.39 -13.27 -7.07
C GLN A 101 17.12 -12.60 -7.62
N ASN A 102 17.01 -12.46 -8.95
CA ASN A 102 15.86 -11.83 -9.60
C ASN A 102 14.59 -12.68 -9.50
N GLN A 103 14.72 -14.01 -9.53
CA GLN A 103 13.60 -14.93 -9.37
C GLN A 103 13.08 -14.94 -7.93
N ARG A 104 13.97 -14.90 -6.93
CA ARG A 104 13.60 -14.85 -5.51
C ARG A 104 12.75 -13.62 -5.14
N THR A 105 13.04 -12.48 -5.77
CA THR A 105 12.27 -11.25 -5.55
C THR A 105 10.86 -11.38 -6.13
N SER A 106 10.71 -11.95 -7.33
CA SER A 106 9.41 -12.21 -7.96
C SER A 106 8.56 -13.13 -7.07
N ASP A 107 9.13 -14.24 -6.60
CA ASP A 107 8.42 -15.24 -5.81
C ASP A 107 7.87 -14.66 -4.49
N LYS A 108 8.61 -13.74 -3.85
CA LYS A 108 8.16 -13.06 -2.62
C LYS A 108 7.02 -12.07 -2.87
N ILE A 109 7.05 -11.34 -4.00
CA ILE A 109 6.00 -10.41 -4.38
C ILE A 109 4.72 -11.15 -4.72
N GLU A 110 4.81 -12.27 -5.44
CA GLU A 110 3.67 -13.13 -5.74
C GLU A 110 3.05 -13.70 -4.47
N GLN A 111 3.86 -14.23 -3.55
CA GLN A 111 3.40 -14.69 -2.24
C GLN A 111 2.71 -13.57 -1.44
N PHE A 112 3.24 -12.34 -1.52
CA PHE A 112 2.61 -11.20 -0.86
C PHE A 112 1.28 -10.83 -1.49
N GLY A 113 1.21 -10.80 -2.82
CA GLY A 113 -0.05 -10.59 -3.55
C GLY A 113 -1.11 -11.63 -3.19
N GLU A 114 -0.71 -12.90 -3.06
CA GLU A 114 -1.60 -13.99 -2.62
C GLU A 114 -2.06 -13.78 -1.17
N LEU A 115 -1.14 -13.42 -0.27
CA LEU A 115 -1.44 -13.16 1.14
C LEU A 115 -2.43 -12.01 1.33
N LEU A 116 -2.26 -10.95 0.54
CA LEU A 116 -3.17 -9.80 0.55
C LEU A 116 -4.47 -10.07 -0.23
N GLY A 117 -4.59 -11.18 -0.97
CA GLY A 117 -5.72 -11.45 -1.85
C GLY A 117 -5.79 -10.57 -3.09
N LEU A 118 -4.68 -9.95 -3.48
CA LEU A 118 -4.53 -9.15 -4.70
C LEU A 118 -4.14 -10.02 -5.91
N ARG A 119 -3.73 -11.26 -5.65
CA ARG A 119 -3.40 -12.27 -6.64
C ARG A 119 -4.12 -13.57 -6.34
N VAL A 120 -4.86 -14.09 -7.32
CA VAL A 120 -5.68 -15.31 -7.19
C VAL A 120 -5.41 -16.23 -8.36
N ASN A 121 -5.12 -17.51 -8.09
CA ASN A 121 -4.86 -18.53 -9.11
C ASN A 121 -3.78 -18.13 -10.13
N GLY A 122 -2.70 -17.48 -9.67
CA GLY A 122 -1.62 -17.03 -10.55
C GLY A 122 -1.82 -15.64 -11.17
N ASN A 123 -3.03 -15.08 -11.09
CA ASN A 123 -3.40 -13.85 -11.79
C ASN A 123 -3.57 -12.71 -10.81
N TRP A 124 -2.99 -11.56 -11.16
CA TRP A 124 -3.25 -10.34 -10.41
C TRP A 124 -4.60 -9.74 -10.79
N LEU A 125 -5.30 -9.23 -9.78
CA LEU A 125 -6.64 -8.67 -9.95
C LEU A 125 -6.58 -7.23 -10.48
N LYS A 126 -7.62 -6.81 -11.20
CA LYS A 126 -7.89 -5.40 -11.49
C LYS A 126 -8.55 -4.73 -10.30
N ILE A 127 -8.50 -3.40 -10.24
CA ILE A 127 -9.19 -2.64 -9.18
C ILE A 127 -10.67 -3.04 -9.06
N ASN A 128 -11.36 -3.21 -10.20
CA ASN A 128 -12.78 -3.58 -10.23
C ASN A 128 -13.06 -5.05 -9.85
N GLU A 129 -12.03 -5.86 -9.67
CA GLU A 129 -12.11 -7.26 -9.24
C GLU A 129 -11.79 -7.42 -7.73
N LEU A 130 -11.43 -6.34 -7.03
CA LEU A 130 -11.12 -6.37 -5.61
C LEU A 130 -12.34 -6.48 -4.72
N THR A 131 -12.13 -7.00 -3.51
CA THR A 131 -13.17 -7.11 -2.48
C THR A 131 -13.09 -5.90 -1.54
N PHE A 132 -14.05 -4.99 -1.65
CA PHE A 132 -14.13 -3.78 -0.84
C PHE A 132 -15.06 -3.94 0.37
N ASP A 133 -14.74 -4.91 1.23
CA ASP A 133 -15.43 -5.13 2.49
C ASP A 133 -14.52 -5.76 3.55
N ILE A 134 -15.03 -5.90 4.78
CA ILE A 134 -14.26 -6.39 5.93
C ILE A 134 -13.88 -7.88 5.85
N SER A 135 -14.53 -8.65 4.98
CA SER A 135 -14.23 -10.07 4.74
C SER A 135 -12.94 -10.26 3.93
N ALA A 136 -12.45 -9.20 3.28
CA ALA A 136 -11.19 -9.23 2.55
C ALA A 136 -10.01 -9.62 3.48
N PRO A 137 -8.94 -10.23 2.91
CA PRO A 137 -7.76 -10.63 3.68
C PRO A 137 -7.12 -9.46 4.44
N GLN A 138 -6.37 -9.79 5.50
CA GLN A 138 -5.62 -8.78 6.23
C GLN A 138 -4.61 -8.09 5.30
N GLY A 139 -4.55 -6.76 5.35
CA GLY A 139 -3.71 -5.93 4.50
C GLY A 139 -4.24 -5.72 3.07
N HIS A 140 -5.42 -6.25 2.71
CA HIS A 140 -5.98 -6.10 1.35
C HIS A 140 -6.11 -4.65 0.91
N LEU A 141 -6.48 -3.76 1.84
CA LEU A 141 -6.64 -2.33 1.63
C LEU A 141 -5.66 -1.54 2.51
N PRO A 142 -5.21 -0.35 2.08
CA PRO A 142 -5.50 0.29 0.79
C PRO A 142 -4.80 -0.40 -0.40
N SER A 143 -5.45 -0.45 -1.55
CA SER A 143 -4.96 -1.07 -2.80
C SER A 143 -4.10 -0.11 -3.63
N THR A 144 -4.10 1.17 -3.27
CA THR A 144 -3.61 2.33 -4.03
C THR A 144 -2.15 2.27 -4.45
N LEU A 145 -1.33 1.51 -3.73
CA LEU A 145 0.11 1.34 -4.02
C LEU A 145 0.39 0.28 -5.08
N PHE A 146 -0.60 -0.56 -5.36
CA PHE A 146 -0.44 -1.71 -6.23
C PHE A 146 -1.01 -1.48 -7.63
N ALA A 147 -1.79 -0.42 -7.82
CA ALA A 147 -2.49 -0.13 -9.06
C ALA A 147 -1.88 1.07 -9.79
N VAL A 148 -1.16 0.82 -10.88
CA VAL A 148 -0.77 1.87 -11.83
C VAL A 148 -1.12 1.40 -13.24
N PRO A 149 -1.76 2.24 -14.06
CA PRO A 149 -2.10 1.89 -15.43
C PRO A 149 -0.84 1.59 -16.25
N CYS A 150 -0.92 0.56 -17.07
CA CYS A 150 0.14 0.17 -17.99
C CYS A 150 -0.42 -0.05 -19.38
N GLY A 151 0.02 0.79 -20.32
CA GLY A 151 -0.50 0.82 -21.69
C GLY A 151 -1.91 1.40 -21.79
N ASP A 152 -2.51 1.26 -22.97
CA ASP A 152 -3.87 1.74 -23.30
C ASP A 152 -5.00 0.91 -22.65
N GLU A 153 -4.71 0.12 -21.60
CA GLU A 153 -5.75 -0.65 -20.89
C GLU A 153 -6.68 0.30 -20.12
N GLU A 154 -7.99 0.15 -20.34
CA GLU A 154 -9.05 0.98 -19.75
C GLU A 154 -9.14 0.89 -18.21
N SER A 155 -8.38 0.02 -17.54
CA SER A 155 -8.44 -0.17 -16.09
C SER A 155 -7.11 -0.60 -15.48
N PRO A 156 -6.68 -0.02 -14.34
CA PRO A 156 -5.45 -0.42 -13.67
C PRO A 156 -5.51 -1.87 -13.17
N VAL A 157 -4.48 -2.65 -13.51
CA VAL A 157 -4.25 -4.00 -12.98
C VAL A 157 -3.31 -3.89 -11.78
N ILE A 158 -3.65 -4.53 -10.67
CA ILE A 158 -2.75 -4.58 -9.51
C ILE A 158 -1.54 -5.44 -9.87
N GLY A 159 -0.34 -5.04 -9.48
CA GLY A 159 0.83 -5.91 -9.58
C GLY A 159 1.27 -6.26 -11.02
N ARG A 160 0.72 -5.59 -12.06
CA ARG A 160 1.20 -5.68 -13.44
C ARG A 160 1.65 -4.30 -13.93
N TRP A 161 2.92 -4.19 -14.30
CA TRP A 161 3.47 -2.99 -14.95
C TRP A 161 4.22 -3.33 -16.23
N CYS A 162 4.14 -2.37 -17.16
CA CYS A 162 4.61 -2.41 -18.52
C CYS A 162 6.13 -2.54 -18.58
N SER A 163 6.62 -3.49 -19.37
CA SER A 163 7.99 -3.53 -19.83
C SER A 163 8.32 -2.43 -20.85
N SER A 164 7.33 -1.63 -21.29
CA SER A 164 7.45 -0.67 -22.41
C SER A 164 7.50 0.82 -22.02
N CYS A 165 7.48 1.19 -20.73
CA CYS A 165 7.73 2.58 -20.30
C CYS A 165 9.22 2.97 -20.34
N CYS A 166 10.02 2.33 -21.20
CA CYS A 166 11.43 2.65 -21.40
C CYS A 166 11.55 3.93 -22.26
N VAL A 167 11.82 5.07 -21.63
CA VAL A 167 12.30 6.27 -22.35
C VAL A 167 13.74 6.52 -21.89
N GLY A 168 14.70 6.30 -22.79
CA GLY A 168 16.12 6.48 -22.52
C GLY A 168 16.76 5.28 -21.81
N GLU A 169 18.08 5.12 -21.98
CA GLU A 169 18.89 3.95 -21.60
C GLU A 169 19.02 3.70 -20.08
N LEU A 170 17.91 3.58 -19.35
CA LEU A 170 17.88 3.10 -17.98
C LEU A 170 17.02 1.84 -17.89
N PHE A 171 17.72 0.69 -17.91
CA PHE A 171 17.32 -0.63 -17.41
C PHE A 171 15.80 -0.93 -17.34
N CYS A 172 15.24 -1.36 -18.48
CA CYS A 172 14.02 -2.14 -18.49
C CYS A 172 14.34 -3.58 -18.06
N GLY A 173 13.95 -3.91 -16.83
CA GLY A 173 14.13 -5.23 -16.23
C GLY A 173 14.28 -5.11 -14.70
N THR A 174 13.29 -5.60 -13.94
CA THR A 174 13.33 -5.74 -12.47
C THR A 174 13.43 -4.44 -11.63
N LEU A 175 12.43 -3.56 -11.74
CA LEU A 175 12.21 -2.45 -10.78
C LEU A 175 11.11 -2.74 -9.74
N TRP A 176 10.94 -4.01 -9.36
CA TRP A 176 9.70 -4.46 -8.70
C TRP A 176 9.79 -4.87 -7.23
N ALA A 177 10.98 -4.84 -6.62
CA ALA A 177 11.06 -4.82 -5.16
C ALA A 177 10.63 -3.46 -4.57
N TRP A 178 10.70 -2.38 -5.36
CA TRP A 178 10.85 -1.02 -4.84
C TRP A 178 9.55 -0.41 -4.30
N GLY A 179 8.37 -0.54 -4.91
CA GLY A 179 7.16 0.10 -4.36
C GLY A 179 6.79 -0.32 -2.92
N ILE A 180 6.69 -1.64 -2.69
CA ILE A 180 6.42 -2.19 -1.34
C ILE A 180 7.62 -1.96 -0.43
N SER A 181 8.86 -2.20 -0.90
CA SER A 181 10.04 -2.04 -0.04
C SER A 181 10.38 -0.58 0.25
N ASP A 182 10.11 0.36 -0.64
CA ASP A 182 10.32 1.80 -0.48
C ASP A 182 9.23 2.35 0.44
N LEU A 183 7.96 1.92 0.31
CA LEU A 183 6.95 2.30 1.30
C LEU A 183 7.23 1.65 2.66
N ALA A 184 7.59 0.36 2.69
CA ALA A 184 7.99 -0.29 3.93
C ALA A 184 9.18 0.43 4.57
N SER A 185 10.19 0.80 3.77
CA SER A 185 11.33 1.62 4.19
C SER A 185 10.91 3.00 4.66
N LYS A 186 9.95 3.63 3.96
CA LYS A 186 9.41 4.94 4.33
C LYS A 186 8.69 4.87 5.66
N MET A 187 7.82 3.89 5.85
CA MET A 187 7.14 3.62 7.11
C MET A 187 8.13 3.36 8.25
N ILE A 188 9.18 2.55 8.01
CA ILE A 188 10.27 2.37 8.99
C ILE A 188 10.93 3.72 9.32
N SER A 189 11.29 4.51 8.30
CA SER A 189 11.93 5.82 8.51
C SER A 189 11.05 6.83 9.23
N CYS A 190 9.73 6.72 9.07
CA CYS A 190 8.74 7.54 9.75
C CYS A 190 8.41 7.01 11.16
N GLY A 191 9.00 5.88 11.59
CA GLY A 191 8.70 5.25 12.89
C GLY A 191 7.33 4.58 12.95
N LEU A 192 6.70 4.32 11.80
CA LEU A 192 5.40 3.68 11.65
C LEU A 192 5.53 2.17 11.75
N LEU A 193 5.74 1.68 12.97
CA LEU A 193 5.84 0.24 13.23
C LEU A 193 4.48 -0.30 13.66
N TYR A 194 4.07 -1.42 13.04
CA TYR A 194 2.90 -2.16 13.48
C TYR A 194 3.09 -2.67 14.91
N THR A 195 2.31 -2.15 15.85
CA THR A 195 2.37 -2.59 17.25
C THR A 195 1.44 -3.78 17.47
N THR A 196 2.03 -4.96 17.67
CA THR A 196 1.31 -6.20 18.05
C THR A 196 0.85 -6.21 19.51
N LYS A 197 1.27 -5.22 20.31
CA LYS A 197 0.85 -5.15 21.71
C LYS A 197 -0.66 -4.83 21.76
N ALA A 198 -1.42 -5.84 22.19
CA ALA A 198 -2.66 -5.59 22.89
C ALA A 198 -2.34 -4.58 24.00
N GLU A 199 -2.91 -3.38 23.89
CA GLU A 199 -3.05 -2.51 25.04
C GLU A 199 -3.84 -3.32 26.07
N THR A 200 -3.10 -3.90 27.01
CA THR A 200 -3.71 -4.40 28.23
C THR A 200 -4.19 -3.14 28.91
N LEU A 201 -5.49 -2.87 28.80
CA LEU A 201 -6.19 -2.01 29.73
C LEU A 201 -5.81 -2.50 31.12
N THR A 202 -4.94 -1.74 31.79
CA THR A 202 -4.73 -1.90 33.22
C THR A 202 -5.16 -0.59 33.85
N GLN A 203 -6.18 -0.72 34.69
CA GLN A 203 -6.79 0.26 35.59
C GLN A 203 -5.77 1.08 36.37
#